data_AF-A0A9P4LG10-F1
#
_entry.id   AF-A0A9P4LG10-F1
#
_cell.length_a   1.000
_cell.length_b   1.000
_cell.length_c   1.000
_cell.angle_alpha   90.00
_cell.angle_beta   90.00
_cell.angle_gamma   90.00
#
_symmetry.space_group_name_H-M   'P 1'
#
loop_
_entity.id
_entity.type
_entity.pdbx_description
1 polymer ?
#
loop_
_entity_poly.entity_id
_entity_poly.type
_entity_poly.pdbx_seq_one_letter_code
_entity_poly.pdbx_strand_id
1 'polypeptide(L)'
;DCMVNQNDGGQGRIFWLPSREDLREEAVQRHHGKGKIKDKIYNHPVVVISRPAEASYKAVFHLITSLDGKKLEDMYDEKVPAQASRRTWYLPIWPTPDHPDATSKKTRKRLPTLILGDSAQLKKESWVNIRHIYEIDFELLLPYSNPNDPNRDVYGFESQSMSQIRSRCQSLTEYKPGPQYT
;
A
#
# COMPACT_ATOMS: atom_id res chain seq x y z
N ASP A 1 -2.89 -28.25 -2.14
CA ASP A 1 -2.44 -27.91 -3.50
C ASP A 1 -2.89 -26.52 -3.87
N CYS A 2 -2.00 -25.53 -3.68
CA CYS A 2 -1.14 -24.95 -4.72
C CYS A 2 -1.99 -24.06 -5.65
N MET A 3 -1.80 -22.75 -5.75
CA MET A 3 -0.53 -22.05 -5.89
C MET A 3 -0.66 -20.61 -5.39
N VAL A 4 0.29 -20.17 -4.57
CA VAL A 4 0.70 -18.77 -4.57
C VAL A 4 1.34 -18.55 -5.95
N ASN A 5 0.58 -18.03 -6.92
CA ASN A 5 1.19 -17.48 -8.13
C ASN A 5 1.86 -16.16 -7.74
N GLN A 6 3.07 -16.31 -7.17
CA GLN A 6 4.01 -15.25 -6.78
C GLN A 6 5.04 -14.94 -7.88
N ASN A 7 4.88 -15.53 -9.06
CA ASN A 7 5.52 -15.09 -10.30
C ASN A 7 4.41 -14.36 -11.05
N ASP A 8 4.54 -13.09 -11.40
CA ASP A 8 5.52 -12.69 -12.41
C ASP A 8 5.49 -11.14 -12.41
N GLY A 9 6.50 -10.48 -11.82
CA GLY A 9 6.56 -9.00 -11.76
C GLY A 9 6.49 -8.35 -10.36
N GLY A 10 6.15 -9.04 -9.27
CA GLY A 10 6.25 -8.44 -7.92
C GLY A 10 5.07 -7.56 -7.49
N GLN A 11 3.92 -7.69 -8.16
CA GLN A 11 2.66 -7.13 -7.66
C GLN A 11 2.26 -7.76 -6.32
N GLY A 12 1.68 -6.95 -5.45
CA GLY A 12 1.29 -7.31 -4.09
C GLY A 12 2.45 -7.50 -3.13
N ARG A 13 3.70 -7.45 -3.60
CA ARG A 13 4.88 -7.46 -2.74
C ARG A 13 5.12 -6.09 -2.12
N ILE A 14 5.66 -6.12 -0.91
CA ILE A 14 6.08 -4.96 -0.15
C ILE A 14 7.57 -4.74 -0.41
N PHE A 15 7.89 -3.51 -0.76
CA PHE A 15 9.25 -3.01 -0.93
C PHE A 15 9.49 -1.83 -0.01
N TRP A 16 10.74 -1.37 0.05
CA TRP A 16 11.12 -0.13 0.69
C TRP A 16 11.39 0.94 -0.36
N LEU A 17 10.71 2.08 -0.23
CA LEU A 17 11.04 3.28 -0.98
C LEU A 17 12.19 4.00 -0.26
N PRO A 18 13.36 4.19 -0.91
CA PRO A 18 14.51 4.84 -0.30
C PRO A 18 14.25 6.28 0.16
N SER A 19 15.24 6.86 0.82
CA SER A 19 15.21 8.29 1.13
C SER A 19 15.23 9.13 -0.15
N ARG A 20 14.83 10.40 -0.07
CA ARG A 20 14.87 11.30 -1.22
C ARG A 20 16.30 11.53 -1.72
N GLU A 21 17.27 11.54 -0.81
CA GLU A 21 18.68 11.82 -1.10
C GLU A 21 19.36 10.65 -1.83
N ASP A 22 18.87 9.43 -1.62
CA ASP A 22 19.35 8.21 -2.31
C ASP A 22 18.78 8.05 -3.71
N LEU A 23 17.88 8.93 -4.13
CA LEU A 23 17.16 8.85 -5.40
C LEU A 23 17.51 10.04 -6.29
N ARG A 24 17.56 9.78 -7.61
CA ARG A 24 17.61 10.86 -8.60
C ARG A 24 16.40 11.78 -8.45
N GLU A 25 16.57 13.04 -8.83
CA GLU A 25 15.46 13.98 -8.89
C GLU A 25 14.33 13.42 -9.76
N GLU A 26 13.08 13.60 -9.33
CA GLU A 26 11.89 13.10 -10.03
C GLU A 26 11.82 11.57 -10.22
N ALA A 27 12.63 10.77 -9.49
CA ALA A 27 12.54 9.30 -9.53
C ALA A 27 11.14 8.79 -9.22
N VAL A 28 10.46 9.43 -8.26
CA VAL A 28 9.08 9.13 -7.90
C VAL A 28 8.16 10.15 -8.54
N GLN A 29 7.18 9.66 -9.28
CA GLN A 29 6.18 10.48 -9.95
C GLN A 29 4.78 10.15 -9.42
N ARG A 30 3.86 11.09 -9.58
CA ARG A 30 2.47 10.89 -9.21
C ARG A 30 1.75 10.24 -10.38
N HIS A 31 1.38 8.98 -10.23
CA HIS A 31 0.61 8.25 -11.22
C HIS A 31 -0.87 8.69 -11.21
N HIS A 32 -1.43 8.90 -10.02
CA HIS A 32 -2.81 9.37 -9.89
C HIS A 32 -3.02 10.30 -8.68
N GLY A 33 -3.95 11.24 -8.84
CA GLY A 33 -4.32 12.27 -7.85
C GLY A 33 -3.78 13.65 -8.19
N LYS A 34 -4.03 14.62 -7.30
CA LYS A 34 -3.65 16.04 -7.50
C LYS A 34 -2.63 16.50 -6.45
N GLY A 35 -1.83 17.49 -6.84
CA GLY A 35 -0.91 18.21 -5.95
C GLY A 35 0.54 17.74 -6.00
N LYS A 36 1.44 18.60 -5.50
CA LYS A 36 2.88 18.33 -5.42
C LYS A 36 3.17 17.11 -4.55
N ILE A 37 4.18 16.32 -4.94
CA ILE A 37 4.74 15.27 -4.09
C ILE A 37 5.40 15.95 -2.87
N LYS A 38 5.17 15.37 -1.69
CA LYS A 38 5.71 15.89 -0.42
C LYS A 38 6.83 14.99 0.04
N ASP A 39 7.83 15.52 0.73
CA ASP A 39 8.99 14.74 1.19
C ASP A 39 8.62 13.57 2.12
N LYS A 40 7.50 13.68 2.82
CA LYS A 40 6.97 12.63 3.71
C LYS A 40 6.48 11.35 3.01
N ILE A 41 6.76 11.17 1.72
CA ILE A 41 6.45 9.92 1.01
C ILE A 41 7.64 8.96 0.95
N TYR A 42 8.86 9.46 1.14
CA TYR A 42 10.10 8.68 1.06
C TYR A 42 10.39 7.96 2.38
N ASN A 43 11.33 7.00 2.34
CA ASN A 43 11.74 6.23 3.52
C ASN A 43 10.57 5.46 4.17
N HIS A 44 9.77 4.82 3.34
CA HIS A 44 8.56 4.11 3.75
C HIS A 44 8.44 2.75 3.05
N PRO A 45 7.79 1.77 3.71
CA PRO A 45 7.35 0.59 3.01
C PRO A 45 6.27 0.96 1.98
N VAL A 46 6.25 0.25 0.87
CA VAL A 46 5.31 0.46 -0.24
C VAL A 46 4.80 -0.87 -0.75
N VAL A 47 3.56 -0.91 -1.23
CA VAL A 47 3.01 -2.09 -1.92
C VAL A 47 2.89 -1.80 -3.41
N VAL A 48 3.50 -2.64 -4.23
CA VAL A 48 3.35 -2.57 -5.69
C VAL A 48 1.95 -3.08 -6.06
N ILE A 49 1.15 -2.25 -6.72
CA ILE A 49 -0.21 -2.59 -7.13
C ILE A 49 -0.33 -2.95 -8.60
N SER A 50 0.63 -2.48 -9.41
CA SER A 50 0.65 -2.67 -10.85
C SER A 50 2.08 -2.56 -11.39
N ARG A 51 2.38 -3.34 -12.42
CA ARG A 51 3.53 -3.20 -13.30
C ARG A 51 3.04 -3.26 -14.74
N PRO A 52 2.98 -2.12 -15.45
CA PRO A 52 2.46 -2.09 -16.81
C PRO A 52 3.30 -2.93 -17.77
N ALA A 53 2.66 -3.68 -18.67
CA ALA A 53 3.35 -4.53 -19.63
C ALA A 53 4.20 -3.71 -20.62
N GLU A 54 3.71 -2.55 -21.02
CA GLU A 54 4.36 -1.60 -21.92
C GLU A 54 5.57 -0.87 -21.30
N ALA A 55 5.70 -0.90 -19.98
CA ALA A 55 6.76 -0.26 -19.22
C ALA A 55 7.14 -1.14 -18.04
N SER A 56 7.70 -2.32 -18.32
CA SER A 56 8.02 -3.33 -17.31
C SER A 56 8.95 -2.81 -16.22
N TYR A 57 9.83 -1.86 -16.53
CA TYR A 57 10.70 -1.18 -15.56
C TYR A 57 9.93 -0.31 -14.57
N LYS A 58 8.66 0.06 -14.83
CA LYS A 58 7.87 0.88 -13.91
C LYS A 58 7.11 0.02 -12.90
N ALA A 59 7.10 0.50 -11.67
CA ALA A 59 6.26 0.01 -10.59
C ALA A 59 5.26 1.10 -10.18
N VAL A 60 3.98 0.76 -10.14
CA VAL A 60 2.92 1.61 -9.59
C VAL A 60 2.59 1.12 -8.20
N PHE A 61 2.56 2.01 -7.20
CA PHE A 61 2.49 1.63 -5.80
C PHE A 61 1.64 2.54 -4.92
N HIS A 62 1.27 2.00 -3.75
CA HIS A 62 0.73 2.73 -2.61
C HIS A 62 1.72 2.74 -1.45
N LEU A 63 1.68 3.80 -0.63
CA LEU A 63 2.48 3.89 0.59
C LEU A 63 1.88 3.05 1.71
N ILE A 64 2.75 2.47 2.52
CA ILE A 64 2.41 1.88 3.81
C ILE A 64 2.94 2.81 4.91
N THR A 65 2.11 3.11 5.90
CA THR A 65 2.46 4.01 7.00
C THR A 65 2.03 3.44 8.33
N SER A 66 2.84 3.67 9.37
CA SER A 66 2.48 3.36 10.76
C SER A 66 1.79 4.53 11.47
N LEU A 67 1.44 5.60 10.73
CA LEU A 67 0.83 6.81 11.29
C LEU A 67 1.64 7.42 12.45
N ASP A 68 2.97 7.24 12.43
CA ASP A 68 3.89 7.60 13.51
C ASP A 68 3.48 7.02 14.88
N GLY A 69 2.84 5.85 14.88
CA GLY A 69 2.34 5.16 16.08
C GLY A 69 1.04 5.74 16.65
N LYS A 70 0.40 6.69 15.95
CA LYS A 70 -0.90 7.25 16.34
C LYS A 70 -2.04 6.43 15.77
N LYS A 71 -3.19 6.44 16.47
CA LYS A 71 -4.41 5.83 15.93
C LYS A 71 -5.01 6.67 14.81
N LEU A 72 -5.72 6.02 13.91
CA LEU A 72 -6.33 6.70 12.77
C LEU A 72 -7.39 7.71 13.23
N GLU A 73 -8.16 7.36 14.28
CA GLU A 73 -9.18 8.23 14.88
C GLU A 73 -8.62 9.44 15.62
N ASP A 74 -7.37 9.37 16.09
CA ASP A 74 -6.68 10.50 16.73
C ASP A 74 -6.15 11.50 15.69
N MET A 75 -5.79 11.00 14.50
CA MET A 75 -5.26 11.82 13.41
C MET A 75 -6.33 12.57 12.61
N TYR A 76 -7.54 12.02 12.57
CA TYR A 76 -8.65 12.54 11.80
C TYR A 76 -9.89 12.40 12.66
N ASP A 77 -10.65 13.46 12.93
CA ASP A 77 -11.89 13.44 13.70
C ASP A 77 -13.09 13.03 12.81
N GLU A 78 -13.94 12.13 13.30
CA GLU A 78 -15.17 11.71 12.61
C GLU A 78 -16.23 12.81 12.55
N LYS A 79 -16.23 13.71 13.55
CA LYS A 79 -17.20 14.81 13.65
C LYS A 79 -16.94 15.88 12.62
N VAL A 80 -15.75 15.87 12.00
CA VAL A 80 -15.38 16.79 10.92
C VAL A 80 -15.49 16.03 9.58
N PRO A 81 -16.49 16.32 8.73
CA PRO A 81 -16.75 15.53 7.51
C PRO A 81 -15.54 15.40 6.58
N ALA A 82 -14.73 16.45 6.45
CA ALA A 82 -13.51 16.43 5.65
C ALA A 82 -12.44 15.48 6.20
N GLN A 83 -12.39 15.27 7.52
CA GLN A 83 -11.47 14.35 8.17
C GLN A 83 -12.02 12.92 8.18
N ALA A 84 -13.32 12.74 8.42
CA ALA A 84 -14.00 11.46 8.24
C ALA A 84 -13.76 10.89 6.83
N SER A 85 -13.93 11.71 5.78
CA SER A 85 -13.62 11.31 4.40
C SER A 85 -12.15 10.89 4.22
N ARG A 86 -11.20 11.56 4.90
CA ARG A 86 -9.76 11.22 4.85
C ARG A 86 -9.43 9.88 5.48
N ARG A 87 -10.13 9.46 6.55
CA ARG A 87 -9.93 8.14 7.18
C ARG A 87 -10.14 7.00 6.19
N THR A 88 -11.15 7.14 5.32
CA THR A 88 -11.58 6.07 4.40
C THR A 88 -10.57 5.66 3.33
N TRP A 89 -9.42 6.36 3.25
CA TRP A 89 -8.28 6.09 2.38
C TRP A 89 -7.18 5.26 3.03
N TYR A 90 -7.35 4.87 4.30
CA TYR A 90 -6.42 4.01 5.01
C TYR A 90 -7.05 2.65 5.18
N LEU A 91 -6.32 1.59 4.82
CA LEU A 91 -6.74 0.21 5.04
C LEU A 91 -5.77 -0.43 6.03
N PRO A 92 -6.25 -0.98 7.15
CA PRO A 92 -5.36 -1.57 8.15
C PRO A 92 -4.72 -2.84 7.61
N ILE A 93 -3.48 -3.10 8.02
CA ILE A 93 -2.76 -4.35 7.76
C ILE A 93 -2.65 -5.09 9.09
N TRP A 94 -3.13 -6.33 9.16
CA TRP A 94 -3.02 -7.15 10.37
C TRP A 94 -1.56 -7.23 10.84
N PRO A 95 -1.26 -7.08 12.14
CA PRO A 95 -2.16 -7.14 13.29
C PRO A 95 -2.81 -5.82 13.74
N THR A 96 -2.72 -4.75 12.94
CA THR A 96 -3.41 -3.48 13.24
C THR A 96 -4.90 -3.72 13.50
N PRO A 97 -5.50 -3.07 14.51
CA PRO A 97 -6.94 -3.16 14.76
C PRO A 97 -7.78 -2.84 13.51
N ASP A 98 -8.98 -3.41 13.47
CA ASP A 98 -9.96 -3.12 12.43
C ASP A 98 -10.20 -1.61 12.29
N HIS A 99 -10.50 -1.18 11.06
CA HIS A 99 -10.73 0.24 10.79
C HIS A 99 -11.87 0.77 11.68
N PRO A 100 -11.73 1.95 12.33
CA PRO A 100 -12.72 2.45 13.29
C PRO A 100 -14.13 2.57 12.69
N ASP A 101 -14.23 3.03 11.44
CA ASP A 101 -15.51 3.14 10.73
C ASP A 101 -16.11 1.80 10.24
N ALA A 102 -15.46 0.65 10.49
CA ALA A 102 -15.89 -0.69 10.07
C ALA A 102 -16.93 -1.34 11.02
N THR A 103 -17.91 -0.55 11.44
CA THR A 103 -18.93 -0.91 12.45
C THR A 103 -20.02 -1.88 11.98
N SER A 104 -20.16 -2.10 10.67
CA SER A 104 -21.22 -2.95 10.07
C SER A 104 -20.64 -3.91 9.02
N LYS A 105 -21.38 -4.96 8.65
CA LYS A 105 -20.98 -5.86 7.55
C LYS A 105 -20.68 -5.09 6.24
N LYS A 106 -21.49 -4.07 5.94
CA LYS A 106 -21.31 -3.23 4.74
C LYS A 106 -20.04 -2.40 4.81
N THR A 107 -19.73 -1.80 5.97
CA THR A 107 -18.53 -0.97 6.12
C THR A 107 -17.26 -1.81 6.24
N ARG A 108 -17.29 -2.98 6.90
CA ARG A 108 -16.16 -3.96 6.89
C ARG A 108 -15.77 -4.42 5.50
N LYS A 109 -16.76 -4.65 4.62
CA LYS A 109 -16.46 -4.99 3.21
C LYS A 109 -15.74 -3.85 2.47
N ARG A 110 -16.01 -2.59 2.84
CA ARG A 110 -15.40 -1.40 2.22
C ARG A 110 -14.08 -0.99 2.87
N LEU A 111 -13.88 -1.35 4.14
CA LEU A 111 -12.72 -1.01 4.95
C LEU A 111 -12.17 -2.30 5.57
N PRO A 112 -11.72 -3.25 4.73
CA PRO A 112 -11.24 -4.53 5.23
C PRO A 112 -9.88 -4.38 5.89
N THR A 113 -9.61 -5.27 6.84
CA THR A 113 -8.26 -5.51 7.36
C THR A 113 -7.53 -6.44 6.41
N LEU A 114 -6.38 -5.99 5.93
CA LEU A 114 -5.56 -6.65 4.93
C LEU A 114 -4.61 -7.64 5.58
N ILE A 115 -4.44 -8.79 4.94
CA ILE A 115 -3.62 -9.90 5.41
C ILE A 115 -2.42 -10.08 4.48
N LEU A 116 -1.23 -10.23 5.09
CA LEU A 116 -0.02 -10.66 4.41
C LEU A 116 0.01 -12.19 4.33
N GLY A 117 0.54 -12.71 3.22
CA GLY A 117 0.68 -14.14 3.00
C GLY A 117 1.66 -14.78 3.99
N ASP A 118 1.54 -16.10 4.11
CA ASP A 118 2.42 -16.95 4.93
C ASP A 118 2.52 -16.49 6.39
N SER A 119 1.43 -15.96 6.94
CA SER A 119 1.36 -15.41 8.31
C SER A 119 2.37 -14.28 8.61
N ALA A 120 2.88 -13.61 7.58
CA ALA A 120 3.83 -12.52 7.74
C ALA A 120 3.22 -11.33 8.51
N GLN A 121 4.06 -10.59 9.23
CA GLN A 121 3.67 -9.37 9.92
C GLN A 121 4.69 -8.25 9.69
N LEU A 122 4.19 -7.02 9.61
CA LEU A 122 5.07 -5.85 9.62
C LEU A 122 5.53 -5.53 11.05
N LYS A 123 6.66 -4.82 11.16
CA LYS A 123 7.27 -4.46 12.44
C LYS A 123 6.35 -3.63 13.35
N LYS A 124 5.47 -2.83 12.73
CA LYS A 124 4.56 -1.90 13.40
C LYS A 124 3.14 -2.10 12.88
N GLU A 125 2.16 -1.72 13.69
CA GLU A 125 0.80 -1.47 13.21
C GLU A 125 0.86 -0.47 12.05
N SER A 126 0.31 -0.88 10.92
CA SER A 126 0.54 -0.25 9.62
C SER A 126 -0.72 -0.25 8.78
N TRP A 127 -0.80 0.75 7.92
CA TRP A 127 -1.95 1.04 7.07
C TRP A 127 -1.47 1.25 5.64
N VAL A 128 -2.18 0.68 4.67
CA VAL A 128 -2.02 1.07 3.26
C VAL A 128 -2.76 2.38 3.04
N ASN A 129 -2.05 3.40 2.58
CA ASN A 129 -2.64 4.68 2.18
C ASN A 129 -2.94 4.67 0.68
N ILE A 130 -4.21 4.46 0.35
CA ILE A 130 -4.70 4.36 -1.03
C ILE A 130 -5.10 5.72 -1.64
N ARG A 131 -4.90 6.83 -0.92
CA ARG A 131 -5.26 8.18 -1.41
C ARG A 131 -4.51 8.60 -2.66
N HIS A 132 -3.27 8.15 -2.75
CA HIS A 132 -2.33 8.58 -3.77
C HIS A 132 -1.70 7.35 -4.40
N ILE A 133 -1.55 7.42 -5.71
CA ILE A 133 -0.87 6.39 -6.49
C ILE A 133 0.40 7.03 -7.04
N TYR A 134 1.51 6.37 -6.80
CA TYR A 134 2.82 6.80 -7.25
C TYR A 134 3.37 5.80 -8.25
N GLU A 135 4.34 6.24 -9.03
CA GLU A 135 5.16 5.38 -9.85
C GLU A 135 6.64 5.68 -9.63
N ILE A 136 7.46 4.65 -9.82
CA ILE A 136 8.92 4.71 -9.76
C ILE A 136 9.49 3.65 -10.72
N ASP A 137 10.74 3.80 -11.10
CA ASP A 137 11.53 2.70 -11.64
C ASP A 137 11.66 1.57 -10.58
N PHE A 138 11.24 0.37 -10.95
CA PHE A 138 11.14 -0.79 -10.06
C PHE A 138 12.50 -1.17 -9.46
N GLU A 139 13.59 -0.97 -10.21
CA GLU A 139 14.95 -1.28 -9.74
C GLU A 139 15.42 -0.33 -8.62
N LEU A 140 14.78 0.82 -8.46
CA LEU A 140 15.07 1.75 -7.37
C LEU A 140 14.37 1.38 -6.05
N LEU A 141 13.47 0.39 -6.07
CA LEU A 141 12.86 -0.14 -4.86
C LEU A 141 13.78 -1.15 -4.20
N LEU A 142 13.94 -1.03 -2.89
CA LEU A 142 14.75 -1.96 -2.11
C LEU A 142 13.88 -3.08 -1.54
N PRO A 143 14.42 -4.28 -1.30
CA PRO A 143 13.72 -5.31 -0.54
C PRO A 143 13.29 -4.78 0.83
N TYR A 144 12.04 -5.02 1.21
CA TYR A 144 11.59 -4.72 2.56
C TYR A 144 12.08 -5.82 3.52
N SER A 145 12.64 -5.41 4.66
CA SER A 145 13.07 -6.32 5.72
C SER A 145 12.39 -6.01 7.05
N ASN A 146 12.14 -7.05 7.85
CA ASN A 146 11.67 -6.91 9.21
C ASN A 146 12.71 -7.53 10.16
N PRO A 147 13.37 -6.73 11.03
CA PRO A 147 14.32 -7.26 12.00
C PRO A 147 13.73 -8.31 12.96
N ASN A 148 12.41 -8.31 13.15
CA ASN A 148 11.73 -9.28 14.01
C ASN A 148 11.47 -10.63 13.32
N ASP A 149 11.69 -10.71 12.00
CA ASP A 149 11.52 -11.91 11.18
C ASP A 149 12.65 -11.96 10.13
N PRO A 150 13.91 -12.16 10.57
CA PRO A 150 15.10 -11.97 9.72
C PRO A 150 15.28 -13.05 8.66
N ASN A 151 14.54 -14.16 8.74
CA ASN A 151 14.62 -15.28 7.79
C ASN A 151 13.63 -15.13 6.62
N ARG A 152 12.83 -14.05 6.61
CA ARG A 152 11.85 -13.80 5.57
C ARG A 152 12.37 -12.79 4.57
N ASP A 153 12.52 -13.26 3.33
CA ASP A 153 12.99 -12.44 2.22
C ASP A 153 11.86 -11.73 1.46
N VAL A 154 10.62 -12.21 1.62
CA VAL A 154 9.46 -11.72 0.86
C VAL A 154 8.28 -11.44 1.77
N TYR A 155 7.79 -10.20 1.67
CA TYR A 155 6.53 -9.76 2.25
C TYR A 155 5.57 -9.45 1.11
N GLY A 156 4.41 -10.09 1.12
CA GLY A 156 3.38 -9.84 0.11
C GLY A 156 1.99 -10.03 0.68
N PHE A 157 1.03 -9.32 0.11
CA PHE A 157 -0.38 -9.48 0.45
C PHE A 157 -0.95 -10.77 -0.13
N GLU A 158 -1.88 -11.39 0.58
CA GLU A 158 -2.68 -12.46 0.02
C GLU A 158 -3.52 -11.98 -1.17
N SER A 159 -3.88 -12.89 -2.06
CA SER A 159 -4.68 -12.59 -3.26
C SER A 159 -5.99 -11.87 -2.93
N GLN A 160 -6.65 -12.24 -1.82
CA GLN A 160 -7.88 -11.60 -1.37
C GLN A 160 -7.64 -10.14 -0.94
N SER A 161 -6.60 -9.89 -0.14
CA SER A 161 -6.18 -8.55 0.28
C SER A 161 -5.83 -7.69 -0.93
N MET A 162 -5.14 -8.25 -1.92
CA MET A 162 -4.83 -7.54 -3.17
C MET A 162 -6.08 -7.18 -3.96
N SER A 163 -7.05 -8.09 -4.06
CA SER A 163 -8.35 -7.81 -4.68
C SER A 163 -9.09 -6.68 -3.95
N GLN A 164 -9.04 -6.67 -2.61
CA GLN A 164 -9.63 -5.62 -1.79
C GLN A 164 -8.96 -4.25 -1.98
N ILE A 165 -7.62 -4.20 -1.97
CA ILE A 165 -6.86 -2.97 -2.26
C ILE A 165 -7.28 -2.42 -3.62
N ARG A 166 -7.28 -3.26 -4.67
CA ARG A 166 -7.65 -2.86 -6.04
C ARG A 166 -9.08 -2.36 -6.12
N SER A 167 -10.04 -3.12 -5.59
CA SER A 167 -11.45 -2.74 -5.59
C SER A 167 -11.66 -1.40 -4.89
N ARG A 168 -11.01 -1.19 -3.74
CA ARG A 168 -11.12 0.05 -2.99
C ARG A 168 -10.46 1.22 -3.71
N CYS A 169 -9.26 1.03 -4.23
CA CYS A 169 -8.53 2.03 -5.01
C CYS A 169 -9.35 2.48 -6.22
N GLN A 170 -9.88 1.53 -7.00
CA GLN A 170 -10.74 1.82 -8.15
C GLN A 170 -11.99 2.59 -7.73
N SER A 171 -12.65 2.21 -6.63
CA SER A 171 -13.87 2.88 -6.15
C SER A 171 -13.68 4.35 -5.76
N LEU A 172 -12.45 4.75 -5.44
CA LEU A 172 -12.15 6.07 -4.91
C LEU A 172 -11.34 6.95 -5.88
N THR A 173 -10.56 6.33 -6.74
CA THR A 173 -9.64 7.01 -7.66
C THR A 173 -10.00 6.78 -9.13
N GLU A 174 -10.89 5.84 -9.44
CA GLU A 174 -11.18 5.38 -10.81
C GLU A 174 -9.99 4.74 -11.53
N TYR A 175 -8.83 4.61 -10.86
CA TYR A 175 -7.66 3.95 -11.41
C TYR A 175 -7.97 2.48 -11.74
N LYS A 176 -7.65 2.10 -12.98
CA LYS A 176 -7.70 0.72 -13.44
C LYS A 176 -6.33 0.38 -14.03
N PRO A 177 -5.63 -0.63 -13.49
CA PRO A 177 -4.39 -1.08 -14.10
C PRO A 177 -4.67 -1.63 -15.52
N GLY A 178 -3.82 -1.27 -16.48
CA GLY A 178 -3.84 -1.83 -17.84
C GLY A 178 -3.28 -3.26 -17.89
N PRO A 179 -2.90 -3.76 -19.07
CA PRO A 179 -2.14 -5.00 -19.19
C PRO A 179 -0.91 -5.00 -18.27
N GLN A 180 -0.66 -6.13 -17.62
CA GLN A 180 0.39 -6.24 -16.62
C GLN A 180 1.58 -7.02 -17.16
N TYR A 181 2.78 -6.57 -16.80
CA TYR A 181 3.99 -7.37 -16.96
C TYR A 181 3.84 -8.60 -16.08
N THR A 182 3.89 -9.76 -16.73
CA THR A 182 4.10 -11.06 -16.10
C THR A 182 5.60 -11.35 -16.16
#